data_AF-A0A7G8T9J1-F1
#
_entry.id   AF-A0A7G8T9J1-F1
#
_cell.length_a   1.000
_cell.length_b   1.000
_cell.length_c   1.000
_cell.angle_alpha   90.00
_cell.angle_beta   90.00
_cell.angle_gamma   90.00
#
_symmetry.space_group_name_H-M   'P 1'
#
loop_
_entity.id
_entity.type
_entity.pdbx_description
1 polymer ?
#
loop_
_entity_poly.entity_id
_entity_poly.type
_entity_poly.pdbx_seq_one_letter_code
_entity_poly.pdbx_strand_id
1 'polypeptide(L)'
;MAYSFKVYISGEKEYFEYGNGQKTIKKSFAFSQSLMDLLYLDITSYGNVFEKMGADLRQLYSEKDMRLADEVRKGLDTITKKHIYFELVRLDWLDRLEQAEEKKFENVIDLLPYKKLTHIPSEIVTIQDQVKHLWGNTLDVLTPKEPVQKKMAEYYEEKENKNDLDFFPFQPLALRFEWIDRKTFTEVLYPKDIYEIIDYFTRECIMRELPFRVCKNCGKYFPLTGHINTEYCDRPFDSAGRTCKEIGALRVWEKKKKENPAFKAYSKAYKKRFAWIKYGKITQEAFYEWSEQARTMREQCANGKISLDEFKEWLGD
;
A
#
# COMPACT_ATOMS: atom_id res chain seq x y z
N MET A 1 12.47 -25.45 -19.69
CA MET A 1 11.19 -26.18 -19.47
C MET A 1 10.08 -25.15 -19.35
N ALA A 2 9.00 -25.24 -20.14
CA ALA A 2 7.96 -24.20 -20.14
C ALA A 2 7.31 -24.03 -18.75
N TYR A 3 7.56 -22.88 -18.12
CA TYR A 3 6.91 -22.49 -16.87
C TYR A 3 5.43 -22.17 -17.09
N SER A 4 4.66 -22.18 -16.02
CA SER A 4 3.27 -21.69 -16.02
C SER A 4 3.12 -20.58 -14.99
N PHE A 5 2.33 -19.58 -15.34
CA PHE A 5 1.92 -18.51 -14.45
C PHE A 5 0.52 -18.07 -14.84
N LYS A 6 -0.40 -18.06 -13.88
CA LYS A 6 -1.75 -17.54 -14.08
C LYS A 6 -2.24 -16.83 -12.84
N VAL A 7 -3.07 -15.82 -13.06
CA VAL A 7 -3.71 -15.04 -12.01
C VAL A 7 -5.19 -14.96 -12.24
N TYR A 8 -5.96 -14.95 -11.15
CA TYR A 8 -7.40 -14.85 -11.21
C TYR A 8 -7.99 -14.40 -9.88
N ILE A 9 -9.24 -13.97 -9.92
CA ILE A 9 -10.01 -13.60 -8.74
C ILE A 9 -11.12 -14.64 -8.52
N SER A 10 -11.29 -15.06 -7.27
CA SER A 10 -12.40 -15.91 -6.84
C SER A 10 -12.88 -15.46 -5.47
N GLY A 11 -14.16 -15.04 -5.41
CA GLY A 11 -14.72 -14.35 -4.26
C GLY A 11 -13.98 -13.03 -3.97
N GLU A 12 -13.57 -12.83 -2.73
CA GLU A 12 -12.85 -11.64 -2.25
C GLU A 12 -11.34 -11.82 -2.24
N LYS A 13 -10.82 -12.81 -2.99
CA LYS A 13 -9.40 -13.15 -3.03
C LYS A 13 -8.87 -13.15 -4.44
N GLU A 14 -7.63 -12.71 -4.56
CA GLU A 14 -6.80 -12.87 -5.74
C GLU A 14 -5.84 -14.05 -5.53
N TYR A 15 -5.59 -14.79 -6.61
CA TYR A 15 -4.77 -15.99 -6.62
C TYR A 15 -3.66 -15.89 -7.65
N PHE A 16 -2.48 -16.37 -7.25
CA PHE A 16 -1.30 -16.52 -8.10
C PHE A 16 -0.94 -18.00 -8.12
N GLU A 17 -1.08 -18.62 -9.28
CA GLU A 17 -0.70 -20.02 -9.50
C GLU A 17 0.44 -20.08 -10.50
N TYR A 18 1.58 -20.63 -10.07
CA TYR A 18 2.77 -20.65 -10.88
C TYR A 18 3.65 -21.86 -10.59
N GLY A 19 4.43 -22.28 -11.58
CA GLY A 19 5.27 -23.47 -11.47
C GLY A 19 6.22 -23.64 -12.64
N ASN A 20 7.15 -24.59 -12.49
CA ASN A 20 8.15 -24.95 -13.49
C ASN A 20 7.90 -26.35 -14.09
N GLY A 21 6.64 -26.79 -14.13
CA GLY A 21 6.23 -28.13 -14.57
C GLY A 21 6.39 -29.24 -13.52
N GLN A 22 7.31 -29.11 -12.57
CA GLN A 22 7.53 -30.10 -11.50
C GLN A 22 6.70 -29.81 -10.25
N LYS A 23 6.58 -28.54 -9.89
CA LYS A 23 5.85 -28.09 -8.71
C LYS A 23 5.01 -26.88 -9.04
N THR A 24 3.75 -26.92 -8.63
CA THR A 24 2.84 -25.77 -8.68
C THR A 24 2.73 -25.17 -7.29
N ILE A 25 2.91 -23.86 -7.21
CA ILE A 25 2.73 -23.04 -6.01
C ILE A 25 1.45 -22.23 -6.22
N LYS A 26 0.61 -22.19 -5.19
CA LYS A 26 -0.59 -21.35 -5.14
C LYS A 26 -0.47 -20.40 -3.95
N LYS A 27 -0.52 -19.10 -4.23
CA LYS A 27 -0.59 -18.04 -3.21
C LYS A 27 -1.89 -17.28 -3.38
N SER A 28 -2.44 -16.79 -2.26
CA SER A 28 -3.66 -15.99 -2.27
C SER A 28 -3.53 -14.77 -1.38
N PHE A 29 -4.14 -13.67 -1.80
CA PHE A 29 -4.23 -12.43 -1.04
C PHE A 29 -5.68 -11.95 -1.02
N ALA A 30 -5.99 -11.00 -0.13
CA ALA A 30 -7.24 -10.27 -0.24
C ALA A 30 -7.26 -9.51 -1.57
N PHE A 31 -8.42 -9.42 -2.21
CA PHE A 31 -8.54 -8.72 -3.49
C PHE A 31 -8.02 -7.28 -3.39
N SER A 32 -7.25 -6.86 -4.41
CA SER A 32 -6.52 -5.59 -4.53
C SER A 32 -5.24 -5.47 -3.70
N GLN A 33 -4.95 -6.40 -2.78
CA GLN A 33 -3.84 -6.27 -1.85
C GLN A 33 -2.48 -6.30 -2.55
N SER A 34 -2.25 -7.19 -3.53
CA SER A 34 -0.99 -7.23 -4.26
C SER A 34 -0.78 -5.97 -5.09
N LEU A 35 -1.83 -5.43 -5.70
CA LEU A 35 -1.73 -4.16 -6.41
C LEU A 35 -1.40 -3.02 -5.44
N MET A 36 -2.08 -2.96 -4.29
CA MET A 36 -1.82 -2.00 -3.23
C MET A 36 -0.38 -2.06 -2.72
N ASP A 37 0.16 -3.26 -2.50
CA ASP A 37 1.54 -3.46 -2.05
C ASP A 37 2.54 -3.00 -3.12
N LEU A 38 2.25 -3.24 -4.40
CA LEU A 38 3.03 -2.70 -5.50
C LEU A 38 2.98 -1.18 -5.55
N LEU A 39 1.80 -0.55 -5.40
CA LEU A 39 1.64 0.91 -5.52
C LEU A 39 2.47 1.72 -4.53
N TYR A 40 2.81 1.10 -3.40
CA TYR A 40 3.60 1.70 -2.33
C TYR A 40 4.91 0.97 -2.05
N LEU A 41 5.32 0.09 -2.97
CA LEU A 41 6.65 -0.49 -2.98
C LEU A 41 7.66 0.60 -3.38
N ASP A 42 8.66 0.84 -2.54
CA ASP A 42 9.81 1.66 -2.93
C ASP A 42 10.72 0.86 -3.87
N ILE A 43 10.36 0.82 -5.15
CA ILE A 43 11.12 0.09 -6.17
C ILE A 43 12.51 0.69 -6.40
N THR A 44 12.68 1.99 -6.14
CA THR A 44 13.94 2.71 -6.32
C THR A 44 15.02 2.23 -5.35
N SER A 45 14.62 1.82 -4.13
CA SER A 45 15.52 1.19 -3.16
C SER A 45 16.16 -0.12 -3.65
N TYR A 46 15.63 -0.71 -4.73
CA TYR A 46 16.15 -1.93 -5.36
C TYR A 46 16.82 -1.69 -6.72
N GLY A 47 16.98 -0.43 -7.14
CA GLY A 47 17.59 -0.07 -8.41
C GLY A 47 18.96 -0.71 -8.61
N ASN A 48 19.77 -0.76 -7.54
CA ASN A 48 21.09 -1.40 -7.54
C ASN A 48 21.07 -2.89 -7.92
N VAL A 49 20.01 -3.64 -7.55
CA VAL A 49 19.88 -5.06 -7.92
C VAL A 49 19.63 -5.19 -9.42
N PHE A 50 18.75 -4.36 -9.97
CA PHE A 50 18.46 -4.35 -11.42
C PHE A 50 19.64 -3.86 -12.25
N GLU A 51 20.35 -2.82 -11.78
CA GLU A 51 21.57 -2.32 -12.40
C GLU A 51 22.67 -3.39 -12.43
N LYS A 52 22.88 -4.09 -11.30
CA LYS A 52 23.85 -5.19 -11.22
C LYS A 52 23.48 -6.31 -12.20
N MET A 53 22.22 -6.79 -12.19
CA MET A 53 21.78 -7.81 -13.15
C MET A 53 21.98 -7.35 -14.59
N GLY A 54 21.75 -6.07 -14.88
CA GLY A 54 21.98 -5.50 -16.20
C GLY A 54 23.47 -5.49 -16.60
N ALA A 55 24.36 -5.16 -15.66
CA ALA A 55 25.81 -5.19 -15.89
C ALA A 55 26.29 -6.62 -16.15
N ASP A 56 25.91 -7.57 -15.29
CA ASP A 56 26.25 -9.00 -15.43
C ASP A 56 25.73 -9.55 -16.77
N LEU A 57 24.52 -9.15 -17.18
CA LEU A 57 23.93 -9.54 -18.45
C LEU A 57 24.69 -9.00 -19.67
N ARG A 58 25.15 -7.74 -19.62
CA ARG A 58 25.97 -7.18 -20.70
C ARG A 58 27.31 -7.90 -20.83
N GLN A 59 27.93 -8.20 -19.71
CA GLN A 59 29.18 -8.94 -19.67
C GLN A 59 28.98 -10.38 -20.18
N LEU A 60 27.84 -11.00 -19.88
CA LEU A 60 27.48 -12.33 -20.36
C LEU A 60 27.43 -12.40 -21.89
N TYR A 61 26.93 -11.35 -22.56
CA TYR A 61 26.89 -11.31 -24.03
C TYR A 61 28.27 -11.43 -24.68
N SER A 62 29.30 -10.85 -24.06
CA SER A 62 30.67 -10.87 -24.57
C SER A 62 31.46 -12.09 -24.09
N GLU A 63 31.42 -12.36 -22.80
CA GLU A 63 32.31 -13.34 -22.16
C GLU A 63 31.75 -14.76 -22.18
N LYS A 64 30.42 -14.91 -22.31
CA LYS A 64 29.74 -16.21 -22.30
C LYS A 64 30.04 -17.04 -21.03
N ASP A 65 30.36 -16.37 -19.92
CA ASP A 65 30.65 -17.02 -18.63
C ASP A 65 29.36 -17.36 -17.89
N MET A 66 29.14 -18.65 -17.63
CA MET A 66 28.00 -19.17 -16.87
C MET A 66 27.88 -18.54 -15.47
N ARG A 67 28.99 -18.10 -14.86
CA ARG A 67 28.96 -17.44 -13.55
C ARG A 67 28.15 -16.14 -13.57
N LEU A 68 28.14 -15.43 -14.70
CA LEU A 68 27.34 -14.20 -14.87
C LEU A 68 25.86 -14.52 -14.92
N ALA A 69 25.48 -15.63 -15.59
CA ALA A 69 24.10 -16.12 -15.56
C ALA A 69 23.65 -16.45 -14.13
N ASP A 70 24.52 -17.07 -13.32
CA ASP A 70 24.23 -17.36 -11.91
C ASP A 70 24.09 -16.09 -11.04
N GLU A 71 24.85 -15.03 -11.30
CA GLU A 71 24.66 -13.74 -10.63
C GLU A 71 23.32 -13.09 -10.99
N VAL A 72 22.91 -13.17 -12.27
CA VAL A 72 21.56 -12.73 -12.69
C VAL A 72 20.47 -13.54 -11.96
N ARG A 73 20.62 -14.86 -11.85
CA ARG A 73 19.69 -15.73 -11.09
C ARG A 73 19.55 -15.29 -9.63
N LYS A 74 20.66 -14.99 -8.95
CA LYS A 74 20.65 -14.48 -7.56
C LYS A 74 19.93 -13.14 -7.45
N GLY A 75 20.08 -12.26 -8.43
CA GLY A 75 19.34 -11.00 -8.51
C GLY A 75 17.83 -11.24 -8.63
N LEU A 76 17.41 -12.16 -9.49
CA LEU A 76 16.01 -12.58 -9.64
C LEU A 76 15.44 -13.16 -8.34
N ASP A 77 16.18 -14.03 -7.65
CA ASP A 77 15.80 -14.57 -6.33
C ASP A 77 15.69 -13.49 -5.24
N THR A 78 16.39 -12.36 -5.41
CA THR A 78 16.36 -11.25 -4.47
C THR A 78 15.09 -10.42 -4.64
N ILE A 79 14.68 -10.13 -5.88
CA ILE A 79 13.49 -9.31 -6.16
C ILE A 79 12.19 -10.03 -5.84
N THR A 80 12.10 -11.37 -5.97
CA THR A 80 10.87 -12.12 -5.62
C THR A 80 10.50 -12.06 -4.15
N LYS A 81 11.47 -11.82 -3.27
CA LYS A 81 11.23 -11.59 -1.84
C LYS A 81 10.50 -10.27 -1.57
N LYS A 82 10.45 -9.37 -2.55
CA LYS A 82 9.92 -8.00 -2.41
C LYS A 82 8.47 -7.89 -2.87
N HIS A 83 8.12 -8.59 -3.95
CA HIS A 83 6.77 -8.55 -4.48
C HIS A 83 6.43 -9.81 -5.26
N ILE A 84 5.17 -10.26 -5.16
CA ILE A 84 4.70 -11.48 -5.83
C ILE A 84 4.79 -11.40 -7.36
N TYR A 85 4.63 -10.21 -7.94
CA TYR A 85 4.69 -10.04 -9.41
C TYR A 85 6.07 -10.40 -9.97
N PHE A 86 7.14 -10.22 -9.19
CA PHE A 86 8.48 -10.56 -9.65
C PHE A 86 8.72 -12.07 -9.78
N GLU A 87 7.82 -12.92 -9.28
CA GLU A 87 7.88 -14.37 -9.56
C GLU A 87 7.68 -14.67 -11.05
N LEU A 88 6.82 -13.91 -11.75
CA LEU A 88 6.69 -14.03 -13.20
C LEU A 88 7.99 -13.66 -13.91
N VAL A 89 8.61 -12.54 -13.52
CA VAL A 89 9.91 -12.11 -14.06
C VAL A 89 10.95 -13.19 -13.83
N ARG A 90 11.04 -13.73 -12.61
CA ARG A 90 11.97 -14.79 -12.27
C ARG A 90 11.75 -16.03 -13.14
N LEU A 91 10.52 -16.53 -13.28
CA LEU A 91 10.26 -17.72 -14.08
C LEU A 91 10.55 -17.50 -15.57
N ASP A 92 10.13 -16.37 -16.14
CA ASP A 92 10.43 -16.00 -17.53
C ASP A 92 11.94 -15.95 -17.78
N TRP A 93 12.68 -15.29 -16.89
CA TRP A 93 14.12 -15.16 -17.03
C TRP A 93 14.89 -16.44 -16.76
N LEU A 94 14.43 -17.30 -15.85
CA LEU A 94 15.06 -18.60 -15.62
C LEU A 94 14.96 -19.51 -16.85
N ASP A 95 13.79 -19.57 -17.48
CA ASP A 95 13.61 -20.34 -18.72
C ASP A 95 14.43 -19.74 -19.87
N ARG A 96 14.50 -18.41 -20.00
CA ARG A 96 15.38 -17.75 -20.98
C ARG A 96 16.85 -18.04 -20.75
N LEU A 97 17.32 -18.03 -19.50
CA LEU A 97 18.70 -18.33 -19.15
C LEU A 97 19.05 -19.80 -19.41
N GLU A 98 18.13 -20.74 -19.13
CA GLU A 98 18.26 -22.17 -19.47
C GLU A 98 18.41 -22.34 -21.00
N GLN A 99 17.52 -21.71 -21.78
CA GLN A 99 17.62 -21.72 -23.25
C GLN A 99 18.92 -21.07 -23.76
N ALA A 100 19.42 -20.05 -23.07
CA ALA A 100 20.68 -19.39 -23.43
C ALA A 100 21.89 -20.30 -23.16
N GLU A 101 21.86 -21.06 -22.07
CA GLU A 101 22.89 -22.06 -21.72
C GLU A 101 22.94 -23.20 -22.72
N GLU A 102 21.78 -23.73 -23.15
CA GLU A 102 21.69 -24.75 -24.20
C GLU A 102 22.35 -24.28 -25.51
N LYS A 103 22.28 -22.97 -25.79
CA LYS A 103 22.89 -22.31 -26.94
C LYS A 103 24.31 -21.79 -26.66
N LYS A 104 24.92 -22.13 -25.52
CA LYS A 104 26.25 -21.66 -25.10
C LYS A 104 26.41 -20.15 -25.17
N PHE A 105 25.34 -19.42 -24.87
CA PHE A 105 25.25 -17.97 -24.93
C PHE A 105 25.54 -17.36 -26.31
N GLU A 106 25.36 -18.11 -27.41
CA GLU A 106 25.50 -17.59 -28.76
C GLU A 106 24.23 -16.85 -29.21
N ASN A 107 24.39 -15.60 -29.68
CA ASN A 107 23.30 -14.77 -30.21
C ASN A 107 22.10 -14.62 -29.27
N VAL A 108 22.36 -14.44 -27.97
CA VAL A 108 21.31 -14.44 -26.92
C VAL A 108 20.71 -13.08 -26.59
N ILE A 109 21.07 -12.01 -27.33
CA ILE A 109 20.59 -10.64 -27.06
C ILE A 109 19.05 -10.57 -27.15
N ASP A 110 18.45 -11.22 -28.15
CA ASP A 110 16.99 -11.25 -28.32
C ASP A 110 16.30 -12.12 -27.27
N LEU A 111 16.99 -13.16 -26.80
CA LEU A 111 16.48 -14.08 -25.78
C LEU A 111 16.52 -13.45 -24.38
N LEU A 112 17.60 -12.71 -24.09
CA LEU A 112 17.86 -12.06 -22.81
C LEU A 112 17.94 -10.54 -22.99
N PRO A 113 16.86 -9.85 -23.35
CA PRO A 113 16.91 -8.43 -23.69
C PRO A 113 17.20 -7.56 -22.47
N TYR A 114 18.36 -6.87 -22.47
CA TYR A 114 18.83 -5.99 -21.38
C TYR A 114 17.73 -5.05 -20.83
N LYS A 115 17.07 -4.32 -21.73
CA LYS A 115 16.08 -3.30 -21.35
C LYS A 115 14.87 -3.90 -20.63
N LYS A 116 14.45 -5.12 -20.99
CA LYS A 116 13.30 -5.79 -20.37
C LYS A 116 13.52 -6.06 -18.88
N LEU A 117 14.78 -6.17 -18.44
CA LEU A 117 15.10 -6.31 -17.02
C LEU A 117 15.36 -4.96 -16.36
N THR A 118 16.20 -4.11 -16.98
CA THR A 118 16.72 -2.91 -16.32
C THR A 118 15.73 -1.75 -16.29
N HIS A 119 14.72 -1.73 -17.16
CA HIS A 119 13.70 -0.68 -17.17
C HIS A 119 12.54 -0.93 -16.21
N ILE A 120 12.44 -2.13 -15.62
CA ILE A 120 11.37 -2.48 -14.69
C ILE A 120 11.20 -1.43 -13.58
N PRO A 121 12.27 -0.95 -12.89
CA PRO A 121 12.10 0.05 -11.84
C PRO A 121 11.45 1.35 -12.34
N SER A 122 11.92 1.91 -13.46
CA SER A 122 11.37 3.14 -14.02
C SER A 122 9.93 2.96 -14.52
N GLU A 123 9.63 1.82 -15.15
CA GLU A 123 8.28 1.53 -15.64
C GLU A 123 7.30 1.35 -14.48
N ILE A 124 7.72 0.69 -13.40
CA ILE A 124 6.91 0.58 -12.18
C ILE A 124 6.65 1.94 -11.54
N VAL A 125 7.63 2.84 -11.43
CA VAL A 125 7.41 4.19 -10.89
C VAL A 125 6.34 4.92 -11.71
N THR A 126 6.46 4.94 -13.03
CA THR A 126 5.47 5.56 -13.92
C THR A 126 4.08 4.96 -13.71
N ILE A 127 3.97 3.64 -13.67
CA ILE A 127 2.69 2.94 -13.48
C ILE A 127 2.10 3.23 -12.09
N GLN A 128 2.91 3.30 -11.05
CA GLN A 128 2.46 3.65 -9.70
C GLN A 128 1.76 5.02 -9.69
N ASP A 129 2.32 6.00 -10.40
CA ASP A 129 1.76 7.35 -10.48
C ASP A 129 0.50 7.37 -11.35
N GLN A 130 0.52 6.70 -12.51
CA GLN A 130 -0.63 6.58 -13.39
C GLN A 130 -1.84 5.92 -12.71
N VAL A 131 -1.64 4.82 -11.98
CA VAL A 131 -2.73 4.12 -11.27
C VAL A 131 -3.26 4.99 -10.12
N LYS A 132 -2.40 5.65 -9.35
CA LYS A 132 -2.83 6.57 -8.28
C LYS A 132 -3.62 7.75 -8.84
N HIS A 133 -3.20 8.29 -9.98
CA HIS A 133 -3.90 9.36 -10.68
C HIS A 133 -5.28 8.89 -11.18
N LEU A 134 -5.35 7.72 -11.81
CA LEU A 134 -6.61 7.11 -12.24
C LEU A 134 -7.57 6.92 -11.06
N TRP A 135 -7.11 6.30 -9.97
CA TRP A 135 -7.95 6.06 -8.79
C TRP A 135 -8.43 7.35 -8.12
N GLY A 136 -7.56 8.36 -8.05
CA GLY A 136 -7.89 9.67 -7.49
C GLY A 136 -9.03 10.38 -8.24
N ASN A 137 -9.23 10.06 -9.52
CA ASN A 137 -10.30 10.62 -10.34
C ASN A 137 -11.54 9.73 -10.43
N THR A 138 -11.40 8.42 -10.21
CA THR A 138 -12.46 7.45 -10.55
C THR A 138 -13.02 6.68 -9.35
N LEU A 139 -12.18 6.31 -8.39
CA LEU A 139 -12.53 5.39 -7.28
C LEU A 139 -12.39 6.00 -5.88
N ASP A 140 -11.70 7.14 -5.72
CA ASP A 140 -11.61 7.81 -4.43
C ASP A 140 -12.99 8.31 -4.01
N VAL A 141 -13.47 7.89 -2.83
CA VAL A 141 -14.77 8.27 -2.27
C VAL A 141 -14.93 9.76 -1.97
N LEU A 142 -13.84 10.54 -2.03
CA LEU A 142 -13.87 12.00 -1.90
C LEU A 142 -14.16 12.71 -3.23
N THR A 143 -14.14 12.00 -4.35
CA THR A 143 -14.59 12.53 -5.65
C THR A 143 -16.11 12.75 -5.68
N PRO A 144 -16.63 13.58 -6.61
CA PRO A 144 -18.07 13.79 -6.77
C PRO A 144 -18.86 12.47 -6.85
N LYS A 145 -20.10 12.46 -6.34
CA LYS A 145 -20.95 11.26 -6.34
C LYS A 145 -21.56 11.02 -7.73
N GLU A 146 -20.75 10.46 -8.61
CA GLU A 146 -21.11 10.11 -9.98
C GLU A 146 -20.75 8.64 -10.27
N PRO A 147 -21.44 7.98 -11.23
CA PRO A 147 -21.12 6.61 -11.62
C PRO A 147 -19.66 6.49 -12.07
N VAL A 148 -18.99 5.40 -11.71
CA VAL A 148 -17.57 5.17 -12.06
C VAL A 148 -17.37 5.23 -13.58
N GLN A 149 -18.31 4.68 -14.37
CA GLN A 149 -18.25 4.73 -15.83
C GLN A 149 -18.22 6.16 -16.39
N LYS A 150 -18.98 7.08 -15.79
CA LYS A 150 -18.97 8.49 -16.20
C LYS A 150 -17.61 9.13 -15.91
N LYS A 151 -17.08 8.93 -14.70
CA LYS A 151 -15.76 9.43 -14.30
C LYS A 151 -14.64 8.86 -15.17
N MET A 152 -14.74 7.59 -15.55
CA MET A 152 -13.79 6.95 -16.47
C MET A 152 -13.81 7.63 -17.85
N ALA A 153 -15.00 7.92 -18.39
CA ALA A 153 -15.12 8.62 -19.67
C ALA A 153 -14.50 10.03 -19.58
N GLU A 154 -14.86 10.82 -18.56
CA GLU A 154 -14.32 12.16 -18.34
C GLU A 154 -12.80 12.14 -18.15
N TYR A 155 -12.27 11.18 -17.40
CA TYR A 155 -10.83 10.99 -17.20
C TYR A 155 -10.09 10.81 -18.54
N TYR A 156 -10.63 10.00 -19.46
CA TYR A 156 -9.99 9.78 -20.77
C TYR A 156 -10.33 10.86 -21.82
N GLU A 157 -11.42 11.62 -21.68
CA GLU A 157 -11.64 12.83 -22.47
C GLU A 157 -10.63 13.93 -22.13
N GLU A 158 -10.27 14.09 -20.85
CA GLU A 158 -9.21 15.01 -20.45
C GLU A 158 -7.83 14.63 -21.01
N LYS A 159 -7.59 13.33 -21.17
CA LYS A 159 -6.36 12.79 -21.77
C LYS A 159 -6.12 13.32 -23.17
N GLU A 160 -7.14 13.35 -24.01
CA GLU A 160 -7.02 13.85 -25.39
C GLU A 160 -6.58 15.32 -25.45
N ASN A 161 -6.75 16.05 -24.35
CA ASN A 161 -6.46 17.47 -24.21
C ASN A 161 -5.17 17.79 -23.41
N LYS A 162 -4.46 16.78 -22.88
CA LYS A 162 -3.28 16.91 -22.00
C LYS A 162 -2.14 15.97 -22.41
N ASN A 163 -1.02 16.03 -21.69
CA ASN A 163 0.14 15.16 -21.92
C ASN A 163 -0.24 13.68 -21.61
N ASP A 164 -0.02 12.79 -22.59
CA ASP A 164 -0.43 11.37 -22.57
C ASP A 164 0.21 10.56 -21.42
N LEU A 165 1.38 10.99 -20.94
CA LEU A 165 2.21 10.23 -20.00
C LEU A 165 1.61 10.02 -18.60
N ASP A 166 0.65 10.84 -18.18
CA ASP A 166 0.04 10.77 -16.83
C ASP A 166 -1.13 9.77 -16.74
N PHE A 167 -1.48 9.13 -17.86
CA PHE A 167 -2.68 8.29 -17.97
C PHE A 167 -2.32 6.82 -18.02
N PHE A 168 -3.03 6.01 -17.25
CA PHE A 168 -2.87 4.56 -17.28
C PHE A 168 -3.35 3.99 -18.63
N PRO A 169 -2.49 3.31 -19.41
CA PRO A 169 -2.85 2.87 -20.76
C PRO A 169 -3.34 1.42 -20.76
N PHE A 170 -4.64 1.20 -20.54
CA PHE A 170 -5.22 -0.15 -20.58
C PHE A 170 -4.91 -0.88 -21.90
N GLN A 171 -4.41 -2.10 -21.81
CA GLN A 171 -4.05 -2.94 -22.95
C GLN A 171 -5.01 -4.13 -23.09
N PRO A 172 -5.10 -4.75 -24.30
CA PRO A 172 -5.79 -6.03 -24.45
C PRO A 172 -5.16 -7.12 -23.59
N LEU A 173 -5.97 -7.83 -22.80
CA LEU A 173 -5.54 -8.93 -21.94
C LEU A 173 -5.97 -10.28 -22.48
N ALA A 174 -5.09 -11.28 -22.39
CA ALA A 174 -5.37 -12.66 -22.76
C ALA A 174 -6.06 -13.41 -21.61
N LEU A 175 -7.37 -13.21 -21.47
CA LEU A 175 -8.20 -13.88 -20.47
C LEU A 175 -8.80 -15.18 -21.01
N ARG A 176 -8.88 -16.19 -20.14
CA ARG A 176 -9.58 -17.45 -20.40
C ARG A 176 -10.67 -17.64 -19.35
N PHE A 177 -11.88 -17.92 -19.79
CA PHE A 177 -12.94 -18.34 -18.89
C PHE A 177 -12.82 -19.84 -18.63
N GLU A 178 -12.25 -20.22 -17.48
CA GLU A 178 -11.92 -21.61 -17.17
C GLU A 178 -12.36 -22.03 -15.77
N TRP A 179 -12.48 -23.35 -15.60
CA TRP A 179 -12.83 -24.01 -14.34
C TRP A 179 -11.59 -24.06 -13.44
N ILE A 180 -11.61 -23.36 -12.31
CA ILE A 180 -10.45 -23.24 -11.41
C ILE A 180 -10.50 -24.20 -10.21
N ASP A 181 -11.70 -24.66 -9.84
CA ASP A 181 -11.92 -25.66 -8.79
C ASP A 181 -13.28 -26.33 -8.96
N ARG A 182 -13.65 -27.27 -8.07
CA ARG A 182 -14.85 -28.10 -8.18
C ARG A 182 -16.18 -27.34 -8.37
N LYS A 183 -16.27 -26.05 -8.05
CA LYS A 183 -17.53 -25.29 -8.06
C LYS A 183 -17.46 -23.97 -8.81
N THR A 184 -16.28 -23.52 -9.23
CA THR A 184 -16.11 -22.15 -9.71
C THR A 184 -15.44 -22.07 -11.08
N PHE A 185 -16.11 -21.39 -12.00
CA PHE A 185 -15.50 -20.81 -13.20
C PHE A 185 -15.19 -19.34 -12.95
N THR A 186 -14.10 -18.85 -13.53
CA THR A 186 -13.75 -17.43 -13.49
C THR A 186 -12.90 -17.07 -14.70
N GLU A 187 -12.71 -15.77 -14.92
CA GLU A 187 -11.73 -15.27 -15.86
C GLU A 187 -10.32 -15.42 -15.27
N VAL A 188 -9.45 -16.07 -16.02
CA VAL A 188 -8.07 -16.35 -15.65
C VAL A 188 -7.14 -15.69 -16.65
N LEU A 189 -6.26 -14.84 -16.15
CA LEU A 189 -5.20 -14.20 -16.92
C LEU A 189 -3.97 -15.11 -16.97
N TYR A 190 -3.42 -15.25 -18.17
CA TYR A 190 -2.10 -15.82 -18.41
C TYR A 190 -1.16 -14.67 -18.83
N PRO A 191 -0.57 -13.96 -17.86
CA PRO A 191 0.14 -12.71 -18.15
C PRO A 191 1.46 -12.97 -18.89
N LYS A 192 1.76 -12.12 -19.87
CA LYS A 192 3.06 -12.12 -20.58
C LYS A 192 4.17 -11.43 -19.79
N ASP A 193 3.80 -10.43 -19.01
CA ASP A 193 4.68 -9.66 -18.15
C ASP A 193 3.91 -9.16 -16.92
N ILE A 194 4.64 -8.49 -16.02
CA ILE A 194 4.05 -7.96 -14.79
C ILE A 194 3.09 -6.79 -15.04
N TYR A 195 3.15 -6.14 -16.20
CA TYR A 195 2.31 -5.00 -16.54
C TYR A 195 0.89 -5.45 -16.87
N GLU A 196 0.73 -6.58 -17.55
CA GLU A 196 -0.58 -7.21 -17.76
C GLU A 196 -1.23 -7.61 -16.41
N ILE A 197 -0.46 -7.99 -15.39
CA ILE A 197 -0.98 -8.25 -14.03
C ILE A 197 -1.50 -6.95 -13.40
N ILE A 198 -0.74 -5.85 -13.55
CA ILE A 198 -1.14 -4.53 -13.01
C ILE A 198 -2.41 -4.04 -13.70
N ASP A 199 -2.50 -4.14 -15.04
CA ASP A 199 -3.70 -3.82 -15.81
C ASP A 199 -4.90 -4.60 -15.28
N TYR A 200 -4.77 -5.92 -15.19
CA TYR A 200 -5.85 -6.80 -14.76
C TYR A 200 -6.43 -6.41 -13.40
N PHE A 201 -5.59 -6.24 -12.38
CA PHE A 201 -6.10 -5.85 -11.06
C PHE A 201 -6.61 -4.41 -11.01
N THR A 202 -6.02 -3.49 -11.79
CA THR A 202 -6.50 -2.10 -11.90
C THR A 202 -7.89 -2.08 -12.53
N ARG A 203 -8.07 -2.83 -13.62
CA ARG A 203 -9.34 -3.01 -14.33
C ARG A 203 -10.41 -3.64 -13.43
N GLU A 204 -10.06 -4.71 -12.70
CA GLU A 204 -10.99 -5.37 -11.78
C GLU A 204 -11.43 -4.46 -10.64
N CYS A 205 -10.54 -3.60 -10.13
CA CYS A 205 -10.92 -2.58 -9.13
C CYS A 205 -11.97 -1.61 -9.69
N ILE A 206 -11.85 -1.21 -10.96
CA ILE A 206 -12.78 -0.30 -11.63
C ILE A 206 -14.10 -0.98 -11.95
N MET A 207 -14.06 -2.18 -12.55
CA MET A 207 -15.27 -2.92 -12.93
C MET A 207 -16.12 -3.31 -11.72
N ARG A 208 -15.50 -3.58 -10.57
CA ARG A 208 -16.18 -3.87 -9.30
C ARG A 208 -16.52 -2.61 -8.51
N GLU A 209 -16.21 -1.43 -9.06
CA GLU A 209 -16.40 -0.12 -8.42
C GLU A 209 -15.87 -0.10 -6.97
N LEU A 210 -14.70 -0.71 -6.74
CA LEU A 210 -14.15 -0.88 -5.41
C LEU A 210 -13.82 0.49 -4.81
N PRO A 211 -14.48 0.91 -3.71
CA PRO A 211 -14.29 2.24 -3.17
C PRO A 211 -12.94 2.35 -2.45
N PHE A 212 -12.15 3.35 -2.81
CA PHE A 212 -10.86 3.63 -2.17
C PHE A 212 -10.88 4.96 -1.41
N ARG A 213 -9.98 5.09 -0.43
CA ARG A 213 -9.69 6.37 0.22
C ARG A 213 -8.21 6.44 0.59
N VAL A 214 -7.64 7.64 0.59
CA VAL A 214 -6.31 7.89 1.19
C VAL A 214 -6.40 7.89 2.71
N CYS A 215 -5.62 7.04 3.37
CA CYS A 215 -5.57 6.97 4.83
C CYS A 215 -5.01 8.27 5.43
N LYS A 216 -5.75 8.88 6.36
CA LYS A 216 -5.34 10.13 7.04
C LYS A 216 -4.10 10.01 7.93
N ASN A 217 -3.63 8.79 8.22
CA ASN A 217 -2.43 8.58 9.01
C ASN A 217 -1.19 8.30 8.16
N CYS A 218 -1.23 7.31 7.27
CA CYS A 218 -0.06 6.90 6.48
C CYS A 218 -0.02 7.46 5.06
N GLY A 219 -1.06 8.18 4.59
CA GLY A 219 -1.11 8.76 3.25
C GLY A 219 -1.24 7.75 2.11
N LYS A 220 -1.54 6.49 2.41
CA LYS A 220 -1.67 5.42 1.41
C LYS A 220 -3.14 5.10 1.15
N TYR A 221 -3.51 4.81 -0.10
CA TYR A 221 -4.83 4.28 -0.46
C TYR A 221 -5.13 3.00 0.32
N PHE A 222 -6.41 2.74 0.55
CA PHE A 222 -6.89 1.46 1.06
C PHE A 222 -8.34 1.25 0.61
N PRO A 223 -8.75 0.00 0.34
CA PRO A 223 -10.13 -0.30 -0.02
C PRO A 223 -11.03 -0.15 1.21
N LEU A 224 -12.24 0.37 0.99
CA LEU A 224 -13.28 0.47 2.01
C LEU A 224 -14.14 -0.80 1.99
N THR A 225 -13.77 -1.77 2.82
CA THR A 225 -14.49 -3.05 2.98
C THR A 225 -15.57 -3.02 4.07
N GLY A 226 -15.79 -1.86 4.70
CA GLY A 226 -16.75 -1.68 5.80
C GLY A 226 -17.47 -0.34 5.72
N HIS A 227 -17.45 0.43 6.81
CA HIS A 227 -18.12 1.73 6.84
C HIS A 227 -17.48 2.72 5.86
N ILE A 228 -18.31 3.37 5.04
CA ILE A 228 -17.89 4.38 4.06
C ILE A 228 -17.17 5.60 4.69
N ASN A 229 -17.40 5.84 5.97
CA ASN A 229 -16.77 6.92 6.74
C ASN A 229 -15.43 6.51 7.37
N THR A 230 -14.91 5.32 7.06
CA THR A 230 -13.60 4.89 7.57
C THR A 230 -12.50 5.79 7.00
N GLU A 231 -11.69 6.39 7.87
CA GLU A 231 -10.64 7.35 7.49
C GLU A 231 -9.22 6.79 7.66
N TYR A 232 -9.10 5.62 8.30
CA TYR A 232 -7.84 5.00 8.66
C TYR A 232 -7.83 3.54 8.22
N CYS A 233 -6.72 3.12 7.58
CA CYS A 233 -6.51 1.71 7.20
C CYS A 233 -6.08 0.85 8.41
N ASP A 234 -6.09 -0.47 8.23
CA ASP A 234 -5.66 -1.42 9.26
C ASP A 234 -4.17 -1.81 9.16
N ARG A 235 -3.39 -1.13 8.30
CA ARG A 235 -1.94 -1.39 8.20
C ARG A 235 -1.22 -1.02 9.51
N PRO A 236 -0.28 -1.85 9.99
CA PRO A 236 0.66 -1.47 11.04
C PRO A 236 1.39 -0.18 10.67
N PHE A 237 1.52 0.73 11.63
CA PHE A 237 2.11 2.05 11.43
C PHE A 237 3.42 2.24 12.19
N ASP A 238 3.57 1.65 13.38
CA ASP A 238 4.75 1.81 14.20
C ASP A 238 5.41 0.47 14.59
N SER A 239 6.58 0.56 15.23
CA SER A 239 7.36 -0.58 15.68
C SER A 239 6.67 -1.43 16.76
N ALA A 240 5.66 -0.88 17.44
CA ALA A 240 4.84 -1.62 18.39
C ALA A 240 3.72 -2.41 17.70
N GLY A 241 3.60 -2.30 16.37
CA GLY A 241 2.58 -3.00 15.58
C GLY A 241 1.21 -2.34 15.60
N ARG A 242 1.07 -1.14 16.18
CA ARG A 242 -0.21 -0.43 16.22
C ARG A 242 -0.62 -0.02 14.81
N THR A 243 -1.88 -0.26 14.48
CA THR A 243 -2.46 0.05 13.18
C THR A 243 -2.73 1.54 13.01
N CYS A 244 -2.86 2.00 11.76
CA CYS A 244 -3.25 3.38 11.49
C CYS A 244 -4.59 3.76 12.14
N LYS A 245 -5.52 2.80 12.28
CA LYS A 245 -6.82 2.97 12.94
C LYS A 245 -6.68 3.20 14.44
N GLU A 246 -5.83 2.43 15.12
CA GLU A 246 -5.54 2.62 16.55
C GLU A 246 -4.84 3.96 16.81
N ILE A 247 -3.87 4.33 15.97
CA ILE A 247 -3.19 5.64 16.05
C ILE A 247 -4.19 6.78 15.81
N GLY A 248 -5.09 6.63 14.83
CA GLY A 248 -6.16 7.59 14.56
C GLY A 248 -7.07 7.79 15.78
N ALA A 249 -7.52 6.70 16.41
CA ALA A 249 -8.34 6.74 17.62
C ALA A 249 -7.61 7.44 18.78
N LEU A 250 -6.32 7.13 18.99
CA LEU A 250 -5.49 7.79 20.00
C LEU A 250 -5.37 9.30 19.75
N ARG A 251 -5.12 9.72 18.51
CA ARG A 251 -5.04 11.15 18.16
C ARG A 251 -6.35 11.89 18.39
N VAL A 252 -7.49 11.28 18.03
CA VAL A 252 -8.82 11.87 18.30
C VAL A 252 -9.05 12.00 19.80
N TRP A 253 -8.70 10.98 20.58
CA TRP A 253 -8.79 11.02 22.04
C TRP A 253 -7.90 12.11 22.64
N GLU A 254 -6.63 12.21 22.22
CA GLU A 254 -5.71 13.25 22.67
C GLU A 254 -6.18 14.66 22.28
N LYS A 255 -6.72 14.81 21.06
CA LYS A 255 -7.30 16.07 20.58
C LYS A 255 -8.49 16.47 21.44
N LYS A 256 -9.47 15.57 21.67
CA LYS A 256 -10.60 15.83 22.59
C LYS A 256 -10.14 16.19 24.00
N LYS A 257 -9.08 15.54 24.51
CA LYS A 257 -8.48 15.87 25.81
C LYS A 257 -7.84 17.26 25.82
N LYS A 258 -7.15 17.67 24.73
CA LYS A 258 -6.57 19.02 24.57
C LYS A 258 -7.62 20.10 24.31
N GLU A 259 -8.71 19.76 23.64
CA GLU A 259 -9.80 20.67 23.29
C GLU A 259 -10.78 20.86 24.42
N ASN A 260 -10.80 19.99 25.44
CA ASN A 260 -11.57 20.18 26.65
C ASN A 260 -10.98 21.38 27.45
N PRO A 261 -11.64 22.56 27.46
CA PRO A 261 -11.10 23.74 28.12
C PRO A 261 -11.02 23.57 29.64
N ALA A 262 -11.91 22.76 30.23
CA ALA A 262 -11.86 22.39 31.64
C ALA A 262 -10.62 21.52 31.93
N PHE A 263 -10.25 20.58 31.04
CA PHE A 263 -9.01 19.82 31.21
C PHE A 263 -7.75 20.71 31.15
N LYS A 264 -7.74 21.73 30.29
CA LYS A 264 -6.67 22.73 30.21
C LYS A 264 -6.57 23.56 31.48
N ALA A 265 -7.69 24.12 31.95
CA ALA A 265 -7.75 24.91 33.19
C ALA A 265 -7.29 24.07 34.41
N TYR A 266 -7.82 22.85 34.54
CA TYR A 266 -7.41 21.89 35.56
C TYR A 266 -5.91 21.60 35.51
N SER A 267 -5.35 21.30 34.33
CA SER A 267 -3.92 20.96 34.18
C SER A 267 -3.00 22.12 34.55
N LYS A 268 -3.39 23.36 34.22
CA LYS A 268 -2.67 24.58 34.59
C LYS A 268 -2.68 24.80 36.10
N ALA A 269 -3.86 24.74 36.72
CA ALA A 269 -4.03 24.86 38.16
C ALA A 269 -3.28 23.77 38.93
N TYR A 270 -3.32 22.52 38.44
CA TYR A 270 -2.63 21.38 39.04
C TYR A 270 -1.11 21.59 39.08
N LYS A 271 -0.50 21.97 37.95
CA LYS A 271 0.95 22.25 37.90
C LYS A 271 1.35 23.42 38.80
N LYS A 272 0.53 24.48 38.84
CA LYS A 272 0.74 25.66 39.71
C LYS A 272 0.74 25.26 41.19
N ARG A 273 -0.26 24.51 41.64
CA ARG A 273 -0.37 24.04 43.03
C ARG A 273 0.66 22.97 43.38
N PHE A 274 1.01 22.08 42.45
CA PHE A 274 2.10 21.13 42.67
C PHE A 274 3.44 21.84 42.90
N ALA A 275 3.72 22.92 42.17
CA ALA A 275 4.89 23.75 42.43
C ALA A 275 4.83 24.43 43.82
N TRP A 276 3.65 24.78 44.32
CA TRP A 276 3.48 25.34 45.67
C TRP A 276 3.88 24.39 46.79
N ILE A 277 3.77 23.08 46.59
CA ILE A 277 4.31 22.07 47.53
C ILE A 277 5.83 22.26 47.64
N LYS A 278 6.53 22.35 46.49
CA LYS A 278 7.98 22.54 46.44
C LYS A 278 8.43 23.87 47.09
N TYR A 279 7.59 24.90 47.01
CA TYR A 279 7.84 26.20 47.64
C TYR A 279 7.32 26.33 49.07
N GLY A 280 6.82 25.24 49.68
CA GLY A 280 6.31 25.23 51.05
C GLY A 280 5.06 26.08 51.28
N LYS A 281 4.33 26.46 50.22
CA LYS A 281 3.12 27.28 50.30
C LYS A 281 1.86 26.48 50.63
N ILE A 282 1.87 25.18 50.35
CA ILE A 282 0.80 24.23 50.70
C ILE A 282 1.42 22.91 51.17
N THR A 283 0.73 22.18 52.03
CA THR A 283 1.13 20.81 52.41
C THR A 283 0.77 19.83 51.30
N GLN A 284 1.41 18.66 51.32
CA GLN A 284 1.14 17.61 50.35
C GLN A 284 -0.28 17.04 50.52
N GLU A 285 -0.78 16.98 51.75
CA GLU A 285 -2.13 16.56 52.12
C GLU A 285 -3.18 17.54 51.55
N ALA A 286 -2.99 18.85 51.75
CA ALA A 286 -3.89 19.87 51.22
C ALA A 286 -3.90 19.90 49.68
N PHE A 287 -2.79 19.55 49.04
CA PHE A 287 -2.74 19.36 47.60
C PHE A 287 -3.59 18.16 47.15
N TYR A 288 -3.51 17.03 47.84
CA TYR A 288 -4.28 15.83 47.49
C TYR A 288 -5.78 16.06 47.68
N GLU A 289 -6.21 16.65 48.79
CA GLU A 289 -7.62 17.01 49.04
C GLU A 289 -8.16 17.93 47.94
N TRP A 290 -7.41 18.98 47.59
CA TRP A 290 -7.79 19.85 46.48
C TRP A 290 -7.83 19.08 45.15
N SER A 291 -6.89 18.17 44.90
CA SER A 291 -6.82 17.43 43.63
C SER A 291 -8.03 16.52 43.42
N GLU A 292 -8.58 15.92 44.48
CA GLU A 292 -9.82 15.13 44.42
C GLU A 292 -11.03 16.01 44.12
N GLN A 293 -11.16 17.14 44.83
CA GLN A 293 -12.22 18.11 44.58
C GLN A 293 -12.15 18.67 43.15
N ALA A 294 -10.95 18.98 42.67
CA ALA A 294 -10.72 19.51 41.34
C ALA A 294 -11.06 18.49 40.22
N ARG A 295 -10.85 17.19 40.46
CA ARG A 295 -11.30 16.13 39.54
C ARG A 295 -12.82 16.07 39.46
N THR A 296 -13.49 16.16 40.60
CA THR A 296 -14.96 16.16 40.71
C THR A 296 -15.56 17.38 40.01
N MET A 297 -15.04 18.58 40.27
CA MET A 297 -15.48 19.82 39.61
C MET A 297 -15.24 19.78 38.09
N ARG A 298 -14.11 19.22 37.65
CA ARG A 298 -13.83 19.01 36.22
C ARG A 298 -14.85 18.08 35.56
N GLU A 299 -15.27 17.01 36.24
CA GLU A 299 -16.32 16.10 35.76
C GLU A 299 -17.69 16.77 35.72
N GLN A 300 -18.02 17.60 36.70
CA GLN A 300 -19.24 18.41 36.67
C GLN A 300 -19.25 19.37 35.47
N CYS A 301 -18.12 20.01 35.18
CA CYS A 301 -17.97 20.87 34.00
C CYS A 301 -18.08 20.08 32.69
N ALA A 302 -17.46 18.90 32.61
CA ALA A 302 -17.54 18.01 31.45
C ALA A 302 -18.97 17.49 31.19
N ASN A 303 -19.76 17.31 32.24
CA ASN A 303 -21.16 16.89 32.17
C ASN A 303 -22.14 18.07 32.02
N GLY A 304 -21.66 19.30 31.85
CA GLY A 304 -22.49 20.50 31.68
C GLY A 304 -23.24 20.95 32.93
N LYS A 305 -22.90 20.44 34.13
CA LYS A 305 -23.52 20.84 35.40
C LYS A 305 -23.04 22.21 35.89
N ILE A 306 -21.82 22.58 35.53
CA ILE A 306 -21.24 23.91 35.74
C ILE A 306 -20.61 24.38 34.43
N SER A 307 -20.66 25.68 34.18
CA SER A 307 -20.01 26.32 33.05
C SER A 307 -18.48 26.28 33.18
N LEU A 308 -17.79 26.53 32.07
CA LEU A 308 -16.33 26.62 32.05
C LEU A 308 -15.81 27.77 32.92
N ASP A 309 -16.53 28.89 32.97
CA ASP A 309 -16.08 30.07 33.69
C ASP A 309 -16.28 29.91 35.20
N GLU A 310 -17.38 29.31 35.64
CA GLU A 310 -17.56 28.89 37.04
C GLU A 310 -16.46 27.91 37.49
N PHE A 311 -16.05 27.00 36.59
CA PHE A 311 -14.96 26.07 36.88
C PHE A 311 -13.60 26.76 36.99
N LYS A 312 -13.28 27.75 36.13
CA LYS A 312 -12.04 28.53 36.22
C LYS A 312 -12.00 29.40 37.47
N GLU A 313 -13.12 30.03 37.81
CA GLU A 313 -13.25 30.84 39.02
C GLU A 313 -12.99 30.00 40.27
N TRP A 314 -13.57 28.79 40.34
CA TRP A 314 -13.31 27.85 41.43
C TRP A 314 -11.83 27.41 41.51
N LEU A 315 -11.15 27.24 40.37
CA LEU A 315 -9.72 26.94 40.34
C LEU A 315 -8.83 28.10 40.83
N GLY A 316 -9.39 29.32 40.90
CA GLY A 316 -8.70 30.56 41.26
C GLY A 316 -7.83 31.08 40.12
N ASP A 317 -8.33 31.00 38.88
CA ASP A 317 -7.60 31.27 37.64
C ASP A 317 -8.24 32.36 36.78
#